data_AF-A0AAV5EQS4-F1
#
_entry.id   AF-A0AAV5EQS4-F1
#
_cell.length_a   1.000
_cell.length_b   1.000
_cell.length_c   1.000
_cell.angle_alpha   90.00
_cell.angle_beta   90.00
_cell.angle_gamma   90.00
#
_symmetry.space_group_name_H-M   'P 1'
#
loop_
_entity.id
_entity.type
_entity.pdbx_description
1 polymer ?
#
loop_
_entity_poly.entity_id
_entity_poly.type
_entity_poly.pdbx_seq_one_letter_code
_entity_poly.pdbx_strand_id
1 'polypeptide(L)'
;MVLLLGDMRKEAYQKTGAGRPVMDTLLVARREHIAGKKVYSAGAQFSGSGKCHEIAIECDTAGVKDPCLEIRIDTRLVMRVKRLAWKFRGNQTILVDALPVEVYWDVHGWLFSSTMSNAVFMFQTCQSPEKSMPWLYSQIFKAPQEQGPGFSLILHAWKVE
;
A
#
# COMPACT_ATOMS: atom_id res chain seq x y z
N MET A 1 -20.42 -1.59 20.72
CA MET A 1 -19.67 -0.99 19.61
C MET A 1 -19.48 -2.05 18.54
N VAL A 2 -19.95 -1.81 17.30
CA VAL A 2 -19.92 -2.81 16.22
C VAL A 2 -18.67 -2.69 15.36
N LEU A 3 -17.99 -1.53 15.38
CA LEU A 3 -16.78 -1.25 14.61
C LEU A 3 -15.86 -0.30 15.39
N LEU A 4 -14.55 -0.57 15.36
CA LEU A 4 -13.50 0.32 15.88
C LEU A 4 -12.45 0.53 14.79
N LEU A 5 -12.25 1.78 14.40
CA LEU A 5 -11.29 2.17 13.37
C LEU A 5 -10.09 2.87 14.02
N GLY A 6 -8.88 2.53 13.57
CA GLY A 6 -7.63 3.09 14.06
C GLY A 6 -6.72 2.07 14.76
N ASP A 7 -5.51 2.50 15.03
CA ASP A 7 -4.42 1.78 15.70
C ASP A 7 -4.49 1.87 17.23
N MET A 8 -5.15 2.91 17.76
CA MET A 8 -5.30 3.15 19.21
C MET A 8 -6.41 2.33 19.89
N ARG A 9 -6.52 1.03 19.57
CA ARG A 9 -7.66 0.20 19.99
C ARG A 9 -7.84 0.15 21.51
N LYS A 10 -6.74 -0.02 22.25
CA LYS A 10 -6.74 -0.12 23.71
C LYS A 10 -7.26 1.18 24.36
N GLU A 11 -6.76 2.33 23.90
CA GLU A 11 -7.22 3.63 24.37
C GLU A 11 -8.69 3.87 24.06
N ALA A 12 -9.16 3.48 22.86
CA ALA A 12 -10.55 3.65 22.49
C ALA A 12 -11.49 2.88 23.42
N TYR A 13 -11.17 1.62 23.77
CA TYR A 13 -11.97 0.87 24.75
C TYR A 13 -11.93 1.49 26.14
N GLN A 14 -10.76 1.96 26.59
CA GLN A 14 -10.62 2.63 27.89
C GLN A 14 -11.44 3.93 27.96
N LYS A 15 -11.42 4.75 26.90
CA LYS A 15 -12.13 6.04 26.86
C LYS A 15 -13.64 5.90 26.66
N THR A 16 -14.08 4.89 25.91
CA THR A 16 -15.51 4.71 25.57
C THR A 16 -16.28 3.84 26.56
N GLY A 17 -15.59 3.04 27.38
CA GLY A 17 -16.24 2.03 28.23
C GLY A 17 -16.97 0.93 27.44
N ALA A 18 -16.78 0.87 26.12
CA ALA A 18 -17.41 -0.12 25.28
C ALA A 18 -16.83 -1.52 25.52
N GLY A 19 -17.70 -2.52 25.62
CA GLY A 19 -17.28 -3.93 25.62
C GLY A 19 -16.63 -4.32 24.29
N ARG A 20 -15.75 -5.34 24.33
CA ARG A 20 -15.22 -5.95 23.11
C ARG A 20 -16.38 -6.55 22.29
N PRO A 21 -16.39 -6.38 20.96
CA PRO A 21 -17.39 -7.00 20.11
C PRO A 21 -17.28 -8.53 20.15
N VAL A 22 -18.42 -9.19 19.89
CA VAL A 22 -18.54 -10.67 19.87
C VAL A 22 -17.89 -11.27 18.62
N MET A 23 -17.75 -10.47 17.55
CA MET A 23 -17.10 -10.85 16.29
C MET A 23 -16.05 -9.83 15.90
N ASP A 24 -14.94 -10.31 15.34
CA ASP A 24 -13.93 -9.44 14.74
C ASP A 24 -14.41 -8.91 13.39
N THR A 25 -14.24 -7.60 13.19
CA THR A 25 -14.49 -6.94 11.91
C THR A 25 -13.26 -7.03 11.02
N LEU A 26 -13.46 -7.35 9.74
CA LEU A 26 -12.38 -7.42 8.76
C LEU A 26 -12.20 -6.07 8.04
N LEU A 27 -10.99 -5.53 8.04
CA LEU A 27 -10.66 -4.30 7.33
C LEU A 27 -10.46 -4.61 5.84
N VAL A 28 -11.41 -4.20 5.00
CA VAL A 28 -11.35 -4.45 3.54
C VAL A 28 -10.56 -3.37 2.80
N ALA A 29 -10.61 -2.12 3.27
CA ALA A 29 -9.87 -1.03 2.66
C ALA A 29 -9.51 0.08 3.65
N ARG A 30 -8.42 0.79 3.37
CA ARG A 30 -7.96 1.96 4.12
C ARG A 30 -7.44 3.02 3.15
N ARG A 31 -7.80 4.29 3.37
CA ARG A 31 -7.29 5.43 2.61
C ARG A 31 -6.57 6.39 3.54
N GLU A 32 -5.36 6.79 3.19
CA GLU A 32 -4.52 7.68 3.98
C GLU A 32 -3.94 8.80 3.13
N HIS A 33 -3.74 9.97 3.75
CA HIS A 33 -2.99 11.07 3.17
C HIS A 33 -1.66 11.16 3.91
N ILE A 34 -0.56 11.04 3.16
CA ILE A 34 0.80 11.13 3.69
C ILE A 34 1.49 12.33 3.06
N ALA A 35 2.37 12.96 3.79
CA ALA A 35 3.09 14.16 3.35
C ALA A 35 4.59 13.96 3.55
N GLY A 36 5.39 14.44 2.60
CA GLY A 36 6.83 14.24 2.61
C GLY A 36 7.54 15.10 1.59
N LYS A 37 8.86 15.17 1.70
CA LYS A 37 9.72 15.89 0.73
C LYS A 37 10.26 14.94 -0.32
N LYS A 38 10.98 13.91 0.14
CA LYS A 38 11.65 12.90 -0.70
C LYS A 38 11.11 11.49 -0.46
N VAL A 39 10.87 11.16 0.79
CA VAL A 39 10.38 9.85 1.26
C VAL A 39 8.98 10.03 1.83
N TYR A 40 8.08 9.12 1.49
CA TYR A 40 6.70 9.07 1.97
C TYR A 40 6.45 7.70 2.59
N SER A 41 6.08 7.67 3.87
CA SER A 41 5.95 6.41 4.62
C SER A 41 4.53 6.16 5.09
N ALA A 42 4.14 4.88 5.12
CA ALA A 42 2.87 4.42 5.68
C ALA A 42 3.04 3.00 6.27
N GLY A 43 2.30 2.67 7.33
CA GLY A 43 2.34 1.33 7.94
C GLY A 43 1.17 0.47 7.51
N ALA A 44 1.38 -0.74 6.96
CA ALA A 44 0.30 -1.58 6.44
C ALA A 44 0.45 -3.05 6.86
N GLN A 45 -0.69 -3.69 7.16
CA GLN A 45 -0.75 -5.12 7.41
C GLN A 45 -1.45 -5.79 6.22
N PHE A 46 -0.71 -6.62 5.47
CA PHE A 46 -1.20 -7.20 4.21
C PHE A 46 -1.92 -8.55 4.39
N SER A 47 -1.69 -9.25 5.50
CA SER A 47 -2.43 -10.45 5.90
C SER A 47 -3.06 -10.27 7.27
N GLY A 48 -4.26 -10.81 7.51
CA GLY A 48 -5.04 -10.52 8.72
C GLY A 48 -4.33 -10.89 10.04
N SER A 49 -3.46 -11.90 10.00
CA SER A 49 -2.64 -12.38 11.12
C SER A 49 -1.17 -11.95 11.03
N GLY A 50 -0.76 -11.29 9.94
CA GLY A 50 0.63 -10.96 9.65
C GLY A 50 1.20 -9.81 10.45
N LYS A 51 2.47 -9.51 10.25
CA LYS A 51 3.10 -8.31 10.85
C LYS A 51 2.63 -7.04 10.14
N CYS A 52 2.65 -5.92 10.86
CA CYS A 52 2.56 -4.60 10.23
C CYS A 52 3.90 -4.26 9.59
N HIS A 53 3.88 -3.84 8.34
CA HIS A 53 5.05 -3.48 7.56
C HIS A 53 5.16 -1.98 7.39
N GLU A 54 6.39 -1.48 7.32
CA GLU A 54 6.66 -0.12 6.89
C GLU A 54 6.80 -0.07 5.37
N ILE A 55 5.93 0.70 4.71
CA ILE A 55 6.04 1.07 3.30
C ILE A 55 6.79 2.40 3.24
N ALA A 56 7.85 2.47 2.44
CA ALA A 56 8.52 3.73 2.10
C ALA A 56 8.52 3.91 0.58
N ILE A 57 8.04 5.07 0.14
CA ILE A 57 7.91 5.45 -1.27
C ILE A 57 8.85 6.62 -1.52
N GLU A 58 9.68 6.47 -2.54
CA GLU A 58 10.64 7.48 -2.96
C GLU A 58 10.48 7.77 -4.45
N CYS A 59 10.49 9.06 -4.80
CA CYS A 59 10.47 9.49 -6.19
C CYS A 59 11.53 10.56 -6.41
N ASP A 60 12.47 10.27 -7.29
CA ASP A 60 13.55 11.21 -7.62
C ASP A 60 13.05 12.26 -8.61
N THR A 61 12.44 13.34 -8.08
CA THR A 61 11.80 14.40 -8.88
C THR A 61 12.65 15.65 -9.04
N ALA A 62 13.81 15.74 -8.38
CA ALA A 62 14.57 16.99 -8.27
C ALA A 62 15.62 17.13 -9.39
N GLY A 63 15.23 17.69 -10.53
CA GLY A 63 16.18 18.08 -11.59
C GLY A 63 16.89 16.91 -12.29
N VAL A 64 16.41 15.69 -12.08
CA VAL A 64 17.02 14.47 -12.62
C VAL A 64 16.48 14.19 -14.02
N LYS A 65 17.39 13.96 -14.96
CA LYS A 65 17.10 13.68 -16.39
C LYS A 65 16.24 12.42 -16.59
N ASP A 66 16.27 11.48 -15.65
CA ASP A 66 15.52 10.22 -15.68
C ASP A 66 14.93 9.92 -14.29
N PRO A 67 13.76 10.50 -13.93
CA PRO A 67 13.12 10.25 -12.63
C PRO A 67 12.78 8.76 -12.48
N CYS A 68 12.93 8.26 -11.25
CA CYS A 68 12.57 6.89 -10.90
C CYS A 68 11.71 6.83 -9.64
N LEU A 69 10.84 5.82 -9.61
CA LEU A 69 10.00 5.48 -8.46
C LEU A 69 10.59 4.24 -7.78
N GLU A 70 10.83 4.33 -6.49
CA GLU A 70 11.27 3.22 -5.65
C GLU A 70 10.27 3.00 -4.53
N ILE A 71 9.91 1.73 -4.29
CA ILE A 71 9.10 1.34 -3.14
C ILE A 71 9.89 0.31 -2.35
N ARG A 72 10.02 0.58 -1.05
CA ARG A 72 10.62 -0.30 -0.07
C ARG A 72 9.57 -0.80 0.91
N ILE A 73 9.69 -2.05 1.31
CA ILE A 73 8.92 -2.64 2.42
C ILE A 73 9.90 -3.17 3.46
N ASP A 74 9.75 -2.72 4.70
CA ASP A 74 10.68 -3.01 5.80
C ASP A 74 12.14 -2.79 5.38
N THR A 75 12.43 -1.62 4.77
CA THR A 75 13.74 -1.22 4.19
C THR A 75 14.19 -1.98 2.94
N ARG A 76 13.53 -3.07 2.54
CA ARG A 76 13.90 -3.85 1.35
C ARG A 76 13.28 -3.25 0.09
N LEU A 77 14.09 -3.02 -0.95
CA LEU A 77 13.60 -2.55 -2.25
C LEU A 77 12.80 -3.65 -2.97
N VAL A 78 11.50 -3.44 -3.12
CA VAL A 78 10.58 -4.41 -3.74
C VAL A 78 10.13 -3.99 -5.14
N MET A 79 10.19 -2.70 -5.46
CA MET A 79 9.82 -2.18 -6.77
C MET A 79 10.71 -1.01 -7.16
N ARG A 80 11.14 -0.99 -8.42
CA ARG A 80 11.86 0.15 -9.02
C ARG A 80 11.41 0.38 -10.46
N VAL A 81 10.85 1.55 -10.74
CA VAL A 81 10.39 1.97 -12.07
C VAL A 81 11.30 3.08 -12.58
N LYS A 82 12.09 2.79 -13.61
CA LYS A 82 12.92 3.77 -14.34
C LYS A 82 12.11 4.42 -15.48
N ARG A 83 12.59 5.53 -16.04
CA ARG A 83 11.90 6.25 -17.13
C ARG A 83 10.49 6.65 -16.73
N LEU A 84 10.37 7.16 -15.51
CA LEU A 84 9.07 7.42 -14.88
C LEU A 84 8.25 8.47 -15.65
N ALA A 85 8.91 9.38 -16.37
CA ALA A 85 8.25 10.31 -17.30
C ALA A 85 7.41 9.62 -18.40
N TRP A 86 7.71 8.35 -18.72
CA TRP A 86 6.94 7.52 -19.66
C TRP A 86 6.07 6.47 -18.96
N LYS A 87 6.36 6.20 -17.68
CA LYS A 87 5.70 5.16 -16.85
C LYS A 87 5.04 5.77 -15.62
N PHE A 88 4.55 6.99 -15.74
CA PHE A 88 4.01 7.76 -14.61
C PHE A 88 2.67 7.21 -14.09
N ARG A 89 2.04 6.32 -14.86
CA ARG A 89 0.91 5.48 -14.42
C ARG A 89 1.22 4.02 -14.76
N GLY A 90 0.89 3.11 -13.86
CA GLY A 90 1.07 1.68 -14.10
C GLY A 90 0.80 0.84 -12.87
N ASN A 91 1.06 -0.46 -13.01
CA ASN A 91 0.95 -1.43 -11.93
C ASN A 91 2.05 -2.50 -12.01
N GLN A 92 2.35 -3.13 -10.88
CA GLN A 92 3.28 -4.24 -10.74
C GLN A 92 2.94 -5.06 -9.51
N THR A 93 3.06 -6.38 -9.60
CA THR A 93 2.93 -7.28 -8.44
C THR A 93 4.27 -7.40 -7.71
N ILE A 94 4.24 -7.24 -6.39
CA ILE A 94 5.36 -7.50 -5.48
C ILE A 94 5.02 -8.65 -4.54
N LEU A 95 6.00 -9.15 -3.80
CA LEU A 95 5.79 -10.11 -2.72
C LEU A 95 6.07 -9.46 -1.38
N VAL A 96 5.14 -9.67 -0.45
CA VAL A 96 5.28 -9.27 0.95
C VAL A 96 4.98 -10.48 1.79
N ASP A 97 5.98 -11.00 2.52
CA ASP A 97 5.86 -12.26 3.28
C ASP A 97 5.27 -13.42 2.45
N ALA A 98 5.75 -13.57 1.21
CA ALA A 98 5.27 -14.55 0.22
C ALA A 98 3.81 -14.36 -0.26
N LEU A 99 3.13 -13.28 0.18
CA LEU A 99 1.83 -12.88 -0.33
C LEU A 99 2.00 -11.96 -1.55
N PRO A 100 1.34 -12.25 -2.70
CA PRO A 100 1.32 -11.34 -3.84
C PRO A 100 0.48 -10.10 -3.51
N VAL A 101 1.09 -8.92 -3.67
CA VAL A 101 0.44 -7.63 -3.51
C VAL A 101 0.55 -6.87 -4.82
N GLU A 102 -0.59 -6.50 -5.40
CA GLU A 102 -0.61 -5.66 -6.59
C GLU A 102 -0.47 -4.20 -6.20
N VAL A 103 0.52 -3.53 -6.79
CA VAL A 103 0.80 -2.12 -6.56
C VAL A 103 0.43 -1.35 -7.81
N TYR A 104 -0.46 -0.37 -7.66
CA TYR A 104 -0.79 0.61 -8.69
C TYR A 104 -0.21 1.97 -8.31
N TRP A 105 0.20 2.74 -9.31
CA TRP A 105 0.68 4.10 -9.10
C TRP A 105 0.14 5.06 -10.16
N ASP A 106 -0.12 6.29 -9.71
CA ASP A 106 -0.25 7.48 -10.53
C ASP A 106 0.61 8.59 -9.90
N VAL A 107 1.74 8.88 -10.51
CA VAL A 107 2.68 9.93 -10.08
C VAL A 107 2.65 11.16 -10.98
N HIS A 108 1.62 11.30 -11.82
CA HIS A 108 1.50 12.42 -12.75
C HIS A 108 1.56 13.78 -12.03
N GLY A 109 0.87 13.90 -10.89
CA GLY A 109 0.88 15.12 -10.08
C GLY A 109 2.27 15.52 -9.62
N TRP A 110 3.11 14.56 -9.22
CA TRP A 110 4.50 14.84 -8.80
C TRP A 110 5.43 15.26 -9.93
N LEU A 111 5.22 14.75 -11.15
CA LEU A 111 6.13 14.97 -12.28
C LEU A 111 5.80 16.20 -13.12
N PHE A 112 4.51 16.50 -13.28
CA PHE A 112 4.04 17.45 -14.28
C PHE A 112 3.23 18.62 -13.70
N SER A 113 3.03 18.67 -12.37
CA SER A 113 2.34 19.80 -11.74
C SER A 113 3.33 20.85 -11.24
N SER A 114 2.98 22.12 -11.46
CA SER A 114 3.70 23.30 -10.94
C SER A 114 3.14 23.81 -9.61
N THR A 115 2.10 23.17 -9.07
CA THR A 115 1.44 23.53 -7.81
C THR A 115 1.50 22.37 -6.82
N MET A 116 1.02 22.57 -5.59
CA MET A 116 0.89 21.48 -4.62
C MET A 116 0.01 20.36 -5.19
N SER A 117 0.65 19.22 -5.48
CA SER A 117 0.02 18.06 -6.11
C SER A 117 0.42 16.78 -5.39
N ASN A 118 -0.34 15.73 -5.61
CA ASN A 118 -0.14 14.43 -5.00
C ASN A 118 0.15 13.35 -6.05
N ALA A 119 0.79 12.28 -5.59
CA ALA A 119 0.74 10.98 -6.23
C ALA A 119 -0.25 10.08 -5.50
N VAL A 120 -0.78 9.10 -6.21
CA VAL A 120 -1.69 8.09 -5.67
C VAL A 120 -1.05 6.72 -5.83
N PHE A 121 -1.05 5.96 -4.74
CA PHE A 121 -0.61 4.57 -4.73
C PHE A 121 -1.74 3.69 -4.20
N MET A 122 -1.92 2.52 -4.77
CA MET A 122 -2.82 1.50 -4.23
C MET A 122 -2.06 0.20 -4.06
N PHE A 123 -2.11 -0.38 -2.88
CA PHE A 123 -1.61 -1.72 -2.59
C PHE A 123 -2.81 -2.62 -2.35
N GLN A 124 -2.99 -3.62 -3.19
CA GLN A 124 -4.14 -4.51 -3.15
C GLN A 124 -3.68 -5.95 -2.98
N THR A 125 -4.21 -6.62 -1.96
CA THR A 125 -4.00 -8.07 -1.79
C THR A 125 -5.12 -8.81 -2.52
N CYS A 126 -4.74 -9.73 -3.41
CA CYS A 126 -5.69 -10.57 -4.13
C CYS A 126 -5.77 -11.93 -3.45
N GLN A 127 -6.91 -12.24 -2.82
CA GLN A 127 -7.16 -13.53 -2.17
C GLN A 127 -8.21 -14.39 -2.90
N SER A 128 -8.70 -13.98 -4.08
CA SER A 128 -9.79 -14.71 -4.74
C SER A 128 -9.31 -15.94 -5.55
N PRO A 129 -10.07 -17.06 -5.54
CA PRO A 129 -9.85 -18.18 -6.44
C PRO A 129 -10.29 -17.89 -7.90
N GLU A 130 -11.00 -16.78 -8.15
CA GLU A 130 -11.75 -16.57 -9.40
C GLU A 130 -11.15 -15.51 -10.33
N LYS A 131 -10.30 -14.60 -9.83
CA LYS A 131 -9.45 -13.81 -10.71
C LYS A 131 -8.24 -14.66 -11.01
N SER A 132 -8.28 -15.32 -12.15
CA SER A 132 -7.15 -16.00 -12.77
C SER A 132 -5.88 -15.14 -12.60
N MET A 133 -5.08 -15.47 -11.60
CA MET A 133 -3.68 -15.09 -11.60
C MET A 133 -3.14 -15.57 -12.94
N PRO A 134 -2.45 -14.73 -13.74
CA PRO A 134 -1.80 -15.23 -14.93
C PRO A 134 -1.00 -16.47 -14.54
N TRP A 135 -1.25 -17.58 -15.22
CA TRP A 135 -0.71 -18.93 -14.94
C TRP A 135 0.78 -18.98 -14.56
N LEU A 136 1.56 -18.00 -15.01
CA LEU A 136 2.96 -17.81 -14.62
C LEU A 136 3.13 -17.59 -13.11
N TYR A 137 2.26 -16.82 -12.47
CA TYR A 137 2.33 -16.51 -11.04
C TYR A 137 1.88 -17.67 -10.15
N SER A 138 0.90 -18.47 -10.59
CA SER A 138 0.47 -19.66 -9.82
C SER A 138 1.54 -20.76 -9.80
N GLN A 139 2.43 -20.80 -10.80
CA GLN A 139 3.57 -21.72 -10.81
C GLN A 139 4.74 -21.25 -9.93
N ILE A 140 4.96 -19.93 -9.82
CA ILE A 140 6.06 -19.37 -9.03
C ILE A 140 5.70 -19.28 -7.54
N PHE A 141 4.43 -19.07 -7.21
CA PHE A 141 3.97 -18.77 -5.85
C PHE A 141 2.95 -19.79 -5.35
N LYS A 142 3.44 -20.82 -4.62
CA LYS A 142 2.60 -21.73 -3.82
C LYS A 142 2.48 -21.16 -2.40
N ALA A 143 1.62 -20.15 -2.20
CA ALA A 143 1.32 -19.63 -0.88
C ALA A 143 0.10 -20.35 -0.26
N PRO A 144 0.04 -20.56 1.08
CA PRO A 144 -1.15 -21.06 1.75
C PRO A 144 -2.32 -20.10 1.50
N GLN A 145 -3.40 -20.62 0.94
CA GLN A 145 -4.58 -19.81 0.59
C GLN A 145 -5.38 -19.49 1.86
N GLU A 146 -5.19 -18.29 2.42
CA GLU A 146 -6.11 -17.76 3.43
C GLU A 146 -7.41 -17.34 2.73
N GLN A 147 -8.53 -17.94 3.15
CA GLN A 147 -9.86 -17.69 2.58
C GLN A 147 -10.46 -16.43 3.22
N GLY A 148 -10.19 -15.25 2.64
CA GLY A 148 -10.72 -13.99 3.12
C GLY A 148 -10.94 -12.95 2.00
N PRO A 149 -11.69 -11.86 2.28
CA PRO A 149 -11.74 -10.70 1.39
C PRO A 149 -10.35 -10.07 1.30
N GLY A 150 -9.94 -9.68 0.08
CA GLY A 150 -8.70 -8.93 -0.11
C GLY A 150 -8.72 -7.57 0.62
N PHE A 151 -7.53 -7.06 0.94
CA PHE A 151 -7.31 -5.76 1.57
C PHE A 151 -6.76 -4.76 0.54
N SER A 152 -7.25 -3.53 0.58
CA SER A 152 -6.74 -2.42 -0.26
C SER A 152 -6.29 -1.23 0.57
N LEU A 153 -5.03 -0.82 0.43
CA LEU A 153 -4.50 0.43 0.97
C LEU A 153 -4.34 1.46 -0.15
N ILE A 154 -4.95 2.63 0.01
CA ILE A 154 -4.82 3.76 -0.92
C ILE A 154 -4.07 4.88 -0.22
N LEU A 155 -2.95 5.31 -0.79
CA LEU A 155 -2.11 6.39 -0.27
C LEU A 155 -2.16 7.57 -1.22
N HIS A 156 -2.58 8.72 -0.70
CA HIS A 156 -2.39 10.02 -1.36
C HIS A 156 -1.14 10.68 -0.79
N ALA A 157 -0.07 10.72 -1.57
CA ALA A 157 1.22 11.21 -1.14
C ALA A 157 1.44 12.65 -1.63
N TRP A 158 1.38 13.60 -0.70
CA TRP A 158 1.45 15.04 -0.94
C TRP A 158 2.87 15.56 -0.82
N LYS A 159 3.38 16.15 -1.90
CA LYS A 159 4.70 16.79 -1.89
C LYS A 159 4.63 18.10 -1.11
N VAL A 160 5.43 18.22 -0.04
CA VAL A 160 5.59 19.44 0.76
C VAL A 160 6.94 20.07 0.42
N GLU A 161 6.97 21.38 0.19
CA GLU A 161 8.21 22.13 -0.10
C GLU A 161 9.17 22.18 1.10
#